data_AF-A0YH90-F1
#
_entry.id   AF-A0YH90-F1
#
_cell.length_a   1.000
_cell.length_b   1.000
_cell.length_c   1.000
_cell.angle_alpha   90.00
_cell.angle_beta   90.00
_cell.angle_gamma   90.00
#
_symmetry.space_group_name_H-M   'P 1'
#
loop_
_entity.id
_entity.type
_entity.pdbx_description
1 polymer ?
#
loop_
_entity_poly.entity_id
_entity_poly.type
_entity_poly.pdbx_seq_one_letter_code
_entity_poly.pdbx_strand_id
1 'polypeptide(L)'
;MNMDEVTTPKKALALYLIPVVFLVYFVIGALTGEIRFPGRTGIQGVSALLACGFPALWLASKVVRHEPKINLAAKTRTILAPLIMAIGVGIFFYVINEA
;
A
#
# COMPACT_ATOMS: atom_id res chain seq x y z
N MET A 1 6.47 -24.76 13.98
CA MET A 1 6.27 -23.43 13.36
C MET A 1 4.86 -23.45 12.81
N ASN A 2 3.88 -22.93 13.55
CA ASN A 2 2.46 -23.05 13.21
C ASN A 2 2.17 -22.23 11.96
N MET A 3 1.79 -22.92 10.88
CA MET A 3 1.63 -22.38 9.54
C MET A 3 0.16 -22.21 9.15
N ASP A 4 -0.71 -22.01 10.15
CA ASP A 4 -2.15 -21.86 9.95
C ASP A 4 -2.67 -20.68 10.79
N GLU A 5 -2.27 -19.46 10.44
CA GLU A 5 -3.19 -18.35 10.67
C GLU A 5 -4.15 -18.35 9.49
N VAL A 6 -5.17 -19.21 9.55
CA VAL A 6 -6.36 -19.10 8.69
C VAL A 6 -6.97 -17.75 9.02
N THR A 7 -6.51 -16.73 8.31
CA THR A 7 -7.02 -15.38 8.38
C THR A 7 -8.50 -15.49 8.10
N THR A 8 -9.34 -15.34 9.12
CA THR A 8 -10.79 -15.38 8.95
C THR A 8 -11.16 -14.42 7.80
N PRO A 9 -12.15 -14.76 6.96
CA PRO A 9 -12.47 -13.97 5.77
C PRO A 9 -12.69 -12.48 6.09
N LYS A 10 -13.17 -12.16 7.30
CA LYS A 10 -13.27 -10.79 7.83
C LYS A 10 -11.90 -10.10 8.04
N LYS A 11 -10.91 -10.80 8.62
CA LYS A 11 -9.55 -10.28 8.80
C LYS A 11 -8.83 -10.12 7.46
N ALA A 12 -9.00 -11.08 6.54
CA ALA A 12 -8.48 -10.98 5.18
C ALA A 12 -9.10 -9.78 4.46
N LEU A 13 -10.43 -9.62 4.52
CA LEU A 13 -11.11 -8.46 3.94
C LEU A 13 -10.57 -7.14 4.50
N ALA A 14 -10.44 -7.01 5.82
CA ALA A 14 -9.89 -5.81 6.44
C ALA A 14 -8.44 -5.52 5.99
N LEU A 15 -7.61 -6.56 5.81
CA LEU A 15 -6.23 -6.43 5.33
C LEU A 15 -6.13 -5.82 3.92
N TYR A 16 -7.11 -6.08 3.05
CA TYR A 16 -7.16 -5.51 1.69
C TYR A 16 -7.99 -4.21 1.64
N LEU A 17 -9.03 -4.08 2.46
CA LEU A 17 -9.93 -2.93 2.43
C LEU A 17 -9.18 -1.63 2.79
N ILE A 18 -8.31 -1.68 3.79
CA ILE A 18 -7.54 -0.50 4.23
C ILE A 18 -6.70 0.07 3.07
N PRO A 19 -5.78 -0.69 2.43
CA PRO A 19 -5.00 -0.15 1.33
C PRO A 19 -5.87 0.28 0.13
N VAL A 20 -7.00 -0.38 -0.12
CA VAL A 20 -7.95 0.03 -1.17
C VAL A 20 -8.60 1.38 -0.85
N VAL A 21 -9.07 1.60 0.37
CA VAL A 21 -9.66 2.88 0.78
C VAL A 21 -8.63 4.00 0.68
N PHE A 22 -7.39 3.75 1.12
CA PHE A 22 -6.30 4.70 0.95
C PHE A 22 -5.99 4.95 -0.54
N LEU A 23 -5.97 3.92 -1.38
CA LEU A 23 -5.75 4.07 -2.82
C LEU A 23 -6.83 4.96 -3.45
N VAL A 24 -8.10 4.71 -3.15
CA VAL A 24 -9.21 5.52 -3.64
C VAL A 24 -9.07 6.98 -3.18
N TYR A 25 -8.77 7.21 -1.90
CA TYR A 25 -8.55 8.57 -1.38
C TYR A 25 -7.42 9.29 -2.11
N PHE A 26 -6.28 8.63 -2.31
CA PHE A 26 -5.11 9.23 -2.97
C PHE A 26 -5.38 9.49 -4.45
N VAL A 27 -6.03 8.56 -5.15
CA VAL A 27 -6.39 8.73 -6.56
C VAL A 27 -7.38 9.88 -6.72
N ILE A 28 -8.42 9.96 -5.89
CA ILE A 28 -9.35 11.10 -5.91
C ILE A 28 -8.60 12.40 -5.64
N GLY A 29 -7.77 12.45 -4.59
CA GLY A 29 -6.96 13.62 -4.27
C GLY A 29 -6.10 14.06 -5.45
N ALA A 30 -5.35 13.14 -6.06
CA ALA A 30 -4.52 13.41 -7.23
C ALA A 30 -5.33 13.91 -8.45
N LEU A 31 -6.53 13.34 -8.69
CA LEU A 31 -7.42 13.79 -9.78
C LEU A 31 -8.04 15.16 -9.50
N THR A 32 -8.35 15.47 -8.24
CA THR A 32 -8.84 16.80 -7.81
C THR A 32 -7.74 17.85 -7.67
N GLY A 33 -6.48 17.44 -7.84
CA GLY A 33 -5.29 18.30 -7.85
C GLY A 33 -4.54 18.38 -6.52
N GLU A 34 -5.07 17.84 -5.42
CA GLU A 34 -4.46 17.89 -4.10
C GLU A 34 -4.85 16.70 -3.21
N ILE A 35 -3.86 16.02 -2.64
CA ILE A 35 -4.06 15.05 -1.56
C ILE A 35 -3.85 15.76 -0.23
N ARG A 36 -4.93 15.93 0.54
CA ARG A 36 -4.90 16.64 1.81
C ARG A 36 -4.53 15.71 2.96
N PHE A 37 -3.68 16.19 3.87
CA PHE A 37 -3.42 15.52 5.13
C PHE A 37 -3.82 16.46 6.27
N PRO A 38 -4.53 15.95 7.30
CA PRO A 38 -4.89 16.78 8.44
C PRO A 38 -3.62 17.36 9.09
N GLY A 39 -3.53 18.69 9.16
CA GLY A 39 -2.40 19.39 9.79
C GLY A 39 -1.20 19.68 8.88
N ARG A 40 -1.29 19.49 7.55
CA ARG A 40 -0.25 19.87 6.57
C ARG A 40 -0.84 20.46 5.29
N THR A 41 -0.02 21.20 4.54
CA THR A 41 -0.28 21.52 3.13
C THR A 41 -0.40 20.22 2.33
N GLY A 42 -1.36 20.17 1.39
CA GLY A 42 -1.61 18.96 0.61
C GLY A 42 -0.55 18.70 -0.45
N ILE A 43 -0.40 17.44 -0.86
CA ILE A 43 0.51 17.04 -1.94
C ILE A 43 -0.18 17.34 -3.28
N GLN A 44 0.49 18.07 -4.17
CA GLN A 44 -0.07 18.51 -5.45
C GLN A 44 0.74 18.03 -6.65
N GLY A 45 0.16 18.15 -7.85
CA GLY A 45 0.85 17.89 -9.13
C GLY A 45 1.37 16.47 -9.27
N VAL A 46 2.58 16.32 -9.83
CA VAL A 46 3.21 15.01 -10.09
C VAL A 46 3.45 14.23 -8.79
N SER A 47 3.76 14.93 -7.71
CA SER A 47 3.93 14.36 -6.38
C SER A 47 2.67 13.67 -5.88
N ALA A 48 1.48 14.18 -6.21
CA ALA A 48 0.22 13.55 -5.84
C ALA A 48 0.02 12.20 -6.56
N LEU A 49 0.40 12.12 -7.83
CA LEU A 49 0.37 10.85 -8.60
C LEU A 49 1.37 9.83 -8.05
N LEU A 50 2.57 10.28 -7.68
CA LEU A 50 3.58 9.43 -7.04
C LEU A 50 3.12 8.92 -5.68
N ALA A 51 2.42 9.76 -4.90
CA ALA A 51 1.85 9.37 -3.62
C ALA A 51 0.90 8.16 -3.74
N CYS A 52 0.14 8.04 -4.84
CA CYS A 52 -0.74 6.91 -5.12
C CYS A 52 0.02 5.57 -5.20
N GLY A 53 1.34 5.61 -5.46
CA GLY A 53 2.20 4.43 -5.47
C GLY A 53 2.28 3.74 -4.11
N PHE A 54 2.21 4.49 -3.01
CA PHE A 54 2.24 3.90 -1.66
C PHE A 54 1.09 2.93 -1.40
N PRO A 55 -0.19 3.33 -1.48
CA PRO A 55 -1.29 2.41 -1.22
C PRO A 55 -1.37 1.27 -2.26
N ALA A 56 -0.94 1.51 -3.50
CA ALA A 56 -0.84 0.46 -4.51
C ALA A 56 0.21 -0.61 -4.15
N LEU A 57 1.42 -0.19 -3.74
CA LEU A 57 2.47 -1.10 -3.29
C LEU A 57 2.11 -1.78 -1.98
N TRP A 58 1.41 -1.09 -1.07
CA TRP A 58 0.88 -1.70 0.13
C TRP A 58 -0.11 -2.83 -0.20
N LEU A 59 -1.04 -2.60 -1.12
CA LEU A 59 -1.96 -3.63 -1.60
C LEU A 59 -1.20 -4.80 -2.23
N ALA A 60 -0.22 -4.52 -3.10
CA ALA A 60 0.61 -5.53 -3.74
C ALA A 60 1.39 -6.38 -2.71
N SER A 61 1.94 -5.76 -1.66
CA SER A 61 2.63 -6.46 -0.57
C SER A 61 1.69 -7.45 0.15
N LYS A 62 0.44 -7.04 0.42
CA LYS A 62 -0.58 -7.91 1.02
C LYS A 62 -0.97 -9.06 0.11
N VAL A 63 -1.17 -8.77 -1.18
CA VAL A 63 -1.44 -9.78 -2.21
C VAL A 63 -0.31 -10.82 -2.28
N VAL A 64 0.94 -10.39 -2.41
CA VAL A 64 2.11 -11.29 -2.46
C VAL A 64 2.23 -12.15 -1.19
N ARG A 65 1.92 -11.58 -0.02
CA ARG A 65 2.04 -12.27 1.27
C ARG A 65 0.93 -13.29 1.52
N HIS A 66 -0.31 -12.97 1.13
CA HIS A 66 -1.49 -13.71 1.59
C HIS A 66 -2.27 -14.42 0.48
N GLU A 67 -2.07 -14.10 -0.80
CA GLU A 67 -2.79 -14.78 -1.89
C GLU A 67 -2.15 -16.15 -2.20
N PRO A 68 -2.85 -17.27 -1.98
CA PRO A 68 -2.32 -18.60 -2.25
C PRO A 68 -2.21 -18.87 -3.76
N LYS A 69 -2.99 -18.18 -4.60
CA LYS A 69 -2.99 -18.33 -6.07
C LYS A 69 -1.67 -17.92 -6.72
N ILE A 70 -0.85 -17.10 -6.05
CA ILE A 70 0.44 -16.66 -6.57
C ILE A 70 1.46 -17.75 -6.28
N ASN A 71 1.94 -18.47 -7.30
CA ASN A 71 2.88 -19.57 -7.09
C ASN A 71 4.30 -19.04 -6.82
N LEU A 72 4.55 -18.66 -5.56
CA LEU A 72 5.83 -18.16 -5.05
C LEU A 72 6.29 -19.01 -3.88
N ALA A 73 7.60 -19.32 -3.86
CA ALA A 73 8.22 -20.01 -2.73
C ALA A 73 8.03 -19.21 -1.42
N ALA A 74 7.82 -19.92 -0.31
CA ALA A 74 7.59 -19.30 1.00
C ALA A 74 8.71 -18.31 1.39
N LYS A 75 9.98 -18.67 1.11
CA LYS A 75 11.14 -17.80 1.34
C LYS A 75 11.06 -16.51 0.52
N THR A 76 10.67 -16.61 -0.75
CA THR A 76 10.52 -15.46 -1.64
C THR A 76 9.38 -14.55 -1.16
N ARG A 77 8.25 -15.10 -0.73
CA ARG A 77 7.14 -14.31 -0.17
C ARG A 77 7.54 -13.52 1.07
N THR A 78 8.30 -14.15 1.98
CA THR A 78 8.78 -13.53 3.23
C THR A 78 9.75 -12.37 2.97
N ILE A 79 10.48 -12.37 1.86
CA ILE A 79 11.42 -11.30 1.51
C ILE A 79 10.75 -10.23 0.62
N LEU A 80 9.97 -10.66 -0.38
CA LEU A 80 9.39 -9.77 -1.38
C LEU A 80 8.29 -8.88 -0.80
N ALA A 81 7.41 -9.41 0.04
CA ALA A 81 6.34 -8.63 0.64
C ALA A 81 6.86 -7.43 1.48
N PRO A 82 7.82 -7.59 2.41
CA PRO A 82 8.37 -6.45 3.14
C PRO A 82 9.19 -5.52 2.25
N LEU A 83 9.87 -6.03 1.21
CA LEU A 83 10.61 -5.20 0.25
C LEU A 83 9.66 -4.24 -0.50
N ILE A 84 8.56 -4.77 -1.05
CA ILE A 84 7.52 -3.97 -1.71
C ILE A 84 6.98 -2.90 -0.76
N MET A 85 6.72 -3.28 0.50
CA MET A 85 6.24 -2.35 1.50
C MET A 85 7.27 -1.25 1.82
N ALA A 86 8.55 -1.60 1.97
CA ALA A 86 9.62 -0.65 2.24
C ALA A 86 9.78 0.37 1.10
N ILE A 87 9.69 -0.09 -0.15
CA ILE A 87 9.69 0.80 -1.33
C ILE A 87 8.48 1.75 -1.28
N GLY A 88 7.28 1.23 -0.98
CA GLY A 88 6.08 2.05 -0.86
C GLY A 88 6.22 3.13 0.21
N VAL A 89 6.73 2.77 1.39
CA VAL A 89 7.00 3.71 2.48
C VAL A 89 8.05 4.75 2.05
N GLY A 90 9.12 4.32 1.37
CA GLY A 90 10.14 5.23 0.84
C GLY A 90 9.57 6.27 -0.12
N ILE A 91 8.72 5.85 -1.07
CA ILE A 91 8.03 6.76 -1.99
C ILE A 91 7.16 7.75 -1.20
N PHE A 92 6.40 7.27 -0.22
CA PHE A 92 5.53 8.13 0.58
C PHE A 92 6.32 9.24 1.32
N PHE A 93 7.42 8.87 1.99
CA PHE A 93 8.26 9.84 2.70
C PHE A 93 8.99 10.79 1.77
N TYR A 94 9.47 10.30 0.62
CA TYR A 94 10.08 11.13 -0.41
C TYR A 94 9.11 12.22 -0.89
N VAL A 95 7.89 11.81 -1.27
CA VAL A 95 6.86 12.73 -1.75
C VAL A 95 6.45 13.73 -0.66
N ILE A 96 6.34 13.29 0.60
CA ILE A 96 6.04 14.19 1.73
C ILE A 96 7.16 15.20 1.98
N ASN A 97 8.42 14.82 1.77
CA ASN A 97 9.56 15.70 1.99
C ASN A 97 9.71 16.75 0.88
N GLU A 98 9.18 16.47 -0.32
CA GLU A 98 9.20 17.40 -1.46
C GLU A 98 7.95 18.28 -1.58
N ALA A 99 6.89 18.00 -0.81
CA ALA A 99 5.62 18.74 -0.79
C ALA A 99 5.58 19.82 0.30
#